data_AF-A0A7X8WQ46-F1
#
_entry.id   AF-A0A7X8WQ46-F1
#
_cell.length_a   1.000
_cell.length_b   1.000
_cell.length_c   1.000
_cell.angle_alpha   90.00
_cell.angle_beta   90.00
_cell.angle_gamma   90.00
#
_symmetry.space_group_name_H-M   'P 1'
#
loop_
_entity.id
_entity.type
_entity.pdbx_description
1 polymer ?
#
loop_
_entity_poly.entity_id
_entity_poly.type
_entity_poly.pdbx_seq_one_letter_code
_entity_poly.pdbx_strand_id
1 'polypeptide(L)'
;MQINPGLSITKLTANHLQIGSGYRALEITGISQPIGVYLQRLRHGIPDGQEPQVAAECEVSQVDFALLMSKLAPLLVSTPFTDSAVTSSDQDHRGSLTRLRCVTPIFEGGRLRGLAPHDEDQFQTQRYGAALQIFGLGRTGVALAGILQDSGIGHLSVWDSQRVTATDVGTGLRDEDIGAVRSLAAATALNPKHQRPRIHPIGRLRQPSLA
;
A
#
# COMPACT_ATOMS: atom_id res chain seq x y z
N MET A 1 -7.07 2.70 -22.07
CA MET A 1 -6.01 2.61 -21.07
C MET A 1 -5.66 3.97 -20.48
N GLN A 2 -5.10 3.94 -19.27
CA GLN A 2 -4.54 5.11 -18.60
C GLN A 2 -3.21 4.77 -17.92
N ILE A 3 -2.36 5.78 -17.69
CA ILE A 3 -1.22 5.61 -16.78
C ILE A 3 -1.76 5.35 -15.37
N ASN A 4 -1.22 4.34 -14.70
CA ASN A 4 -1.56 3.98 -13.34
C ASN A 4 -1.63 5.23 -12.44
N PRO A 5 -2.81 5.57 -11.87
CA PRO A 5 -3.01 6.82 -11.15
C PRO A 5 -2.28 6.89 -9.81
N GLY A 6 -1.78 5.76 -9.29
CA GLY A 6 -0.94 5.73 -8.08
C GLY A 6 0.53 6.07 -8.34
N LEU A 7 0.94 6.22 -9.61
CA LEU A 7 2.30 6.61 -9.95
C LEU A 7 2.42 8.14 -10.01
N SER A 8 3.46 8.67 -9.37
CA SER A 8 3.84 10.08 -9.50
C SER A 8 4.38 10.35 -10.90
N ILE A 9 3.97 11.45 -11.52
CA ILE A 9 4.55 11.91 -12.78
C ILE A 9 5.24 13.25 -12.54
N THR A 10 6.56 13.28 -12.76
CA THR A 10 7.39 14.45 -12.54
C THR A 10 8.00 14.90 -13.87
N LYS A 11 7.76 16.16 -14.25
CA LYS A 11 8.40 16.75 -15.42
C LYS A 11 9.77 17.29 -15.00
N LEU A 12 10.85 16.66 -15.47
CA LEU A 12 12.22 17.04 -15.13
C LEU A 12 12.73 18.17 -16.02
N THR A 13 12.40 18.13 -17.32
CA THR A 13 12.66 19.21 -18.28
C THR A 13 11.51 19.30 -19.30
N ALA A 14 11.61 20.23 -20.27
CA ALA A 14 10.62 20.34 -21.35
C ALA A 14 10.39 19.01 -22.09
N ASN A 15 11.47 18.23 -22.28
CA ASN A 15 11.49 17.01 -23.10
C ASN A 15 11.79 15.76 -22.28
N HIS A 16 11.71 15.82 -20.95
CA HIS A 16 12.03 14.72 -20.05
C HIS A 16 10.97 14.60 -18.95
N LEU A 17 10.37 13.41 -18.85
CA LEU A 17 9.36 13.06 -17.87
C LEU A 17 9.74 11.76 -17.15
N GLN A 18 9.53 11.74 -15.85
CA GLN A 18 9.73 10.58 -14.98
C GLN A 18 8.37 10.10 -14.47
N ILE A 19 8.12 8.79 -14.56
CA ILE A 19 6.92 8.13 -14.01
C ILE A 19 7.35 7.17 -12.89
N GLY A 20 6.77 7.34 -11.71
CA GLY A 20 7.15 6.63 -10.49
C GLY A 20 8.31 7.29 -9.74
N SER A 21 8.79 6.61 -8.70
CA SER A 21 9.90 7.07 -7.85
C SER A 21 10.91 5.94 -7.59
N GLY A 22 12.16 6.33 -7.29
CA GLY A 22 13.25 5.40 -6.99
C GLY A 22 13.78 4.64 -8.21
N TYR A 23 14.46 3.51 -7.97
CA TYR A 23 15.18 2.73 -8.99
C TYR A 23 14.29 2.10 -10.07
N ARG A 24 12.97 2.07 -9.85
CA ARG A 24 11.98 1.53 -10.80
C ARG A 24 11.25 2.62 -11.58
N ALA A 25 11.62 3.89 -11.40
CA ALA A 25 11.02 4.96 -12.16
C ALA A 25 11.33 4.80 -13.65
N LEU A 26 10.33 5.01 -14.50
CA LEU A 26 10.49 5.06 -15.94
C LEU A 26 10.79 6.48 -16.37
N GLU A 27 11.94 6.67 -17.01
CA GLU A 27 12.33 7.95 -17.61
C GLU A 27 12.06 7.94 -19.12
N ILE A 28 11.36 8.97 -19.59
CA ILE A 28 11.04 9.18 -20.99
C ILE A 28 11.70 10.48 -21.42
N THR A 29 12.77 10.36 -22.20
CA THR A 29 13.52 11.47 -22.80
C THR A 29 13.10 11.70 -24.25
N GLY A 30 13.34 12.91 -24.76
CA GLY A 30 13.04 13.24 -26.16
C GLY A 30 11.55 13.44 -26.43
N ILE A 31 10.79 13.85 -25.40
CA ILE A 31 9.34 14.09 -25.52
C ILE A 31 9.12 15.29 -26.44
N SER A 32 8.53 15.04 -27.60
CA SER A 32 8.00 16.07 -28.48
C SER A 32 6.67 16.61 -27.95
N GLN A 33 6.24 17.77 -28.46
CA GLN A 33 4.94 18.33 -28.09
C GLN A 33 3.76 17.37 -28.36
N PRO A 34 3.66 16.69 -29.53
CA PRO A 34 2.70 15.61 -29.78
C PRO A 34 2.66 14.54 -28.69
N ILE A 35 3.83 14.00 -28.32
CA ILE A 35 3.95 12.96 -27.30
C ILE A 35 3.54 13.49 -25.93
N GLY A 36 3.90 14.73 -25.59
CA GLY A 36 3.51 15.36 -24.33
C GLY A 36 2.00 15.50 -24.19
N VAL A 37 1.30 15.92 -25.26
CA VAL A 37 -0.17 16.01 -25.28
C VAL A 37 -0.80 14.63 -25.17
N TYR A 38 -0.28 13.64 -25.90
CA TYR A 38 -0.74 12.26 -25.82
C TYR A 38 -0.57 11.66 -24.40
N LEU A 39 0.59 11.85 -23.77
CA LEU A 39 0.84 11.42 -22.38
C LEU A 39 -0.12 12.10 -21.40
N GLN A 40 -0.46 13.37 -21.62
CA GLN A 40 -1.46 14.05 -20.79
C GLN A 40 -2.85 13.44 -20.98
N ARG A 41 -3.26 13.09 -22.20
CA ARG A 41 -4.52 12.37 -22.45
C ARG A 41 -4.52 11.00 -21.79
N LEU A 42 -3.45 10.24 -21.95
CA LEU A 42 -3.27 8.92 -21.33
C LEU A 42 -3.28 9.00 -19.80
N ARG A 43 -2.84 10.10 -19.19
CA ARG A 43 -2.97 10.33 -17.74
C ARG A 43 -4.41 10.53 -17.28
N HIS A 44 -5.25 11.18 -18.08
CA HIS A 44 -6.67 11.39 -17.76
C HIS A 44 -7.53 10.16 -18.09
N GLY A 45 -6.98 9.26 -18.90
CA GLY A 45 -7.59 8.02 -19.34
C GLY A 45 -8.21 8.14 -20.72
N ILE A 46 -7.87 7.16 -21.54
CA ILE A 46 -8.40 6.94 -22.89
C ILE A 46 -9.22 5.65 -22.82
N PRO A 47 -10.43 5.53 -23.40
CA PRO A 47 -11.13 4.26 -23.42
C PRO A 47 -10.29 3.14 -24.04
N ASP A 48 -10.32 1.93 -23.45
CA ASP A 48 -9.55 0.79 -23.94
C ASP A 48 -9.85 0.50 -25.42
N GLY A 49 -8.79 0.39 -26.24
CA GLY A 49 -8.87 0.17 -27.69
C GLY A 49 -8.86 1.44 -28.54
N GLN A 50 -9.03 2.63 -27.94
CA GLN A 50 -8.99 3.92 -28.67
C GLN A 50 -7.60 4.58 -28.66
N GLU A 51 -6.60 3.95 -28.04
CA GLU A 51 -5.25 4.52 -27.89
C GLU A 51 -4.58 4.88 -29.22
N PRO A 52 -4.64 4.04 -30.28
CA PRO A 52 -4.03 4.37 -31.57
C PRO A 52 -4.72 5.55 -32.25
N GLN A 53 -6.04 5.67 -32.10
CA GLN A 53 -6.81 6.77 -32.67
C GLN A 53 -6.45 8.10 -32.00
N VAL A 54 -6.41 8.13 -30.65
CA VAL A 54 -6.03 9.32 -29.90
C VAL A 54 -4.58 9.71 -30.15
N ALA A 55 -3.69 8.73 -30.38
CA ALA A 55 -2.30 8.99 -30.78
C ALA A 55 -2.23 9.69 -32.15
N ALA A 56 -3.04 9.24 -33.12
CA ALA A 56 -3.13 9.88 -34.43
C ALA A 56 -3.70 11.30 -34.35
N GLU A 57 -4.73 11.53 -33.52
CA GLU A 57 -5.29 12.87 -33.25
C GLU A 57 -4.27 13.83 -32.60
N CYS A 58 -3.31 13.28 -31.84
CA CYS A 58 -2.21 14.05 -31.26
C CYS A 58 -1.00 14.19 -32.20
N GLU A 59 -1.10 13.72 -33.45
CA GLU A 59 -0.01 13.73 -34.44
C GLU A 59 1.23 12.91 -34.02
N VAL A 60 1.03 11.86 -33.20
CA VAL A 60 2.10 10.93 -32.84
C VAL A 60 2.29 9.91 -33.97
N SER A 61 3.53 9.74 -34.43
CA SER A 61 3.82 8.77 -35.49
C SER A 61 3.52 7.34 -35.03
N GLN A 62 3.17 6.44 -35.96
CA GLN A 62 2.86 5.06 -35.62
C GLN A 62 4.05 4.32 -34.99
N VAL A 63 5.28 4.67 -35.39
CA VAL A 63 6.52 4.10 -34.84
C VAL A 63 6.75 4.59 -33.41
N ASP A 64 6.61 5.89 -33.18
CA ASP A 64 6.77 6.48 -31.84
C ASP A 64 5.69 5.97 -30.88
N PHE A 65 4.45 5.82 -31.37
CA PHE A 65 3.35 5.24 -30.61
C PHE A 65 3.67 3.81 -30.16
N ALA A 66 4.11 2.94 -31.07
CA ALA A 66 4.45 1.55 -30.72
C ALA A 66 5.60 1.49 -29.71
N LEU A 67 6.64 2.31 -29.88
CA LEU A 67 7.76 2.39 -28.95
C LEU A 67 7.30 2.90 -27.57
N LEU A 68 6.50 3.97 -27.55
CA LEU A 68 5.97 4.56 -26.32
C LEU A 68 5.10 3.57 -25.56
N MET A 69 4.17 2.89 -26.23
CA MET A 69 3.27 1.92 -25.62
C MET A 69 4.01 0.69 -25.09
N SER A 70 5.05 0.22 -25.80
CA SER A 70 5.89 -0.89 -25.27
C SER A 70 6.61 -0.52 -23.97
N LYS A 71 7.10 0.72 -23.85
CA LYS A 71 7.75 1.23 -22.63
C LYS A 71 6.76 1.47 -21.50
N LEU A 72 5.56 1.96 -21.84
CA LEU A 72 4.51 2.28 -20.87
C LEU A 72 3.73 1.05 -20.41
N ALA A 73 3.70 -0.04 -21.18
CA ALA A 73 2.95 -1.26 -20.88
C ALA A 73 2.94 -1.69 -19.39
N PRO A 74 4.07 -1.75 -18.66
CA PRO A 74 4.07 -2.14 -17.24
C PRO A 74 3.40 -1.13 -16.30
N LEU A 75 3.12 0.07 -16.77
CA LEU A 75 2.57 1.20 -16.01
C LEU A 75 1.11 1.52 -16.40
N LEU A 76 0.54 0.82 -17.38
CA LEU A 76 -0.80 1.08 -17.87
C LEU A 76 -1.84 0.22 -17.14
N VAL A 77 -3.02 0.81 -16.95
CA VAL A 77 -4.21 0.14 -16.42
C VAL A 77 -5.41 0.41 -17.35
N SER A 78 -6.41 -0.47 -17.30
CA SER A 78 -7.63 -0.36 -18.10
C SER A 78 -8.44 0.90 -17.77
N THR A 79 -9.21 1.37 -18.75
CA THR A 79 -10.11 2.53 -18.64
C THR A 79 -11.47 2.20 -19.27
N PRO A 80 -12.60 2.36 -18.53
CA PRO A 80 -12.73 3.01 -17.23
C PRO A 80 -11.99 2.24 -16.12
N PHE A 81 -11.23 2.98 -15.32
CA PHE A 81 -10.56 2.42 -14.17
C PHE A 81 -11.61 2.14 -13.12
N THR A 82 -11.94 0.87 -12.95
CA THR A 82 -12.82 0.45 -11.87
C THR A 82 -12.02 0.62 -10.58
N ASP A 83 -12.31 1.68 -9.82
CA ASP A 83 -11.86 1.80 -8.42
C ASP A 83 -12.45 0.60 -7.66
N SER A 84 -11.67 -0.47 -7.53
CA SER A 84 -12.05 -1.62 -6.71
C SER A 84 -11.92 -1.20 -5.25
N ALA A 85 -13.02 -0.71 -4.67
CA ALA A 85 -13.17 -0.75 -3.23
C ALA A 85 -13.00 -2.21 -2.84
N VAL A 86 -12.04 -2.53 -1.97
CA VAL A 86 -11.82 -3.90 -1.52
C VAL A 86 -13.12 -4.38 -0.88
N THR A 87 -13.87 -5.20 -1.61
CA THR A 87 -15.20 -5.63 -1.23
C THR A 87 -15.06 -6.88 -0.38
N SER A 88 -14.77 -6.68 0.90
CA SER A 88 -15.00 -7.77 1.82
C SER A 88 -16.48 -7.97 2.09
N SER A 89 -16.90 -9.23 2.08
CA SER A 89 -18.15 -9.71 2.69
C SER A 89 -18.10 -9.66 4.22
N ASP A 90 -16.91 -9.55 4.82
CA ASP A 90 -16.68 -9.38 6.25
C ASP A 90 -16.77 -7.89 6.62
N GLN A 91 -17.77 -7.52 7.43
CA GLN A 91 -18.01 -6.13 7.85
C GLN A 91 -16.81 -5.55 8.62
N ASP A 92 -16.05 -6.38 9.34
CA ASP A 92 -14.86 -5.94 10.09
C ASP A 92 -13.67 -5.65 9.16
N HIS A 93 -13.62 -6.29 8.00
CA HIS A 93 -12.56 -6.07 7.01
C HIS A 93 -12.71 -4.68 6.34
N ARG A 94 -13.94 -4.19 6.12
CA ARG A 94 -14.23 -2.86 5.52
C ARG A 94 -13.67 -1.68 6.34
N GLY A 95 -13.69 -1.77 7.67
CA GLY A 95 -13.16 -0.73 8.56
C GLY A 95 -11.62 -0.72 8.68
N SER A 96 -10.97 -1.85 8.37
CA SER A 96 -9.50 -2.00 8.39
C SER A 96 -8.87 -1.43 7.12
N LEU A 97 -9.56 -1.57 5.99
CA LEU A 97 -9.11 -1.12 4.66
C LEU A 97 -8.99 0.40 4.52
N THR A 98 -9.81 1.16 5.27
CA THR A 98 -9.74 2.63 5.33
C THR A 98 -8.51 3.14 6.09
N ARG A 99 -7.82 2.29 6.87
CA ARG A 99 -6.64 2.63 7.67
C ARG A 99 -5.32 2.18 7.07
N LEU A 100 -5.35 1.39 5.99
CA LEU A 100 -4.13 0.97 5.31
C LEU A 100 -3.39 2.20 4.80
N ARG A 101 -2.21 2.46 5.36
CA ARG A 101 -1.25 3.46 4.88
C ARG A 101 0.04 2.75 4.54
N CYS A 102 -0.02 1.71 3.69
CA CYS A 102 1.21 1.13 3.15
C CYS A 102 1.83 2.07 2.13
N VAL A 103 3.15 2.13 2.19
CA VAL A 103 4.00 2.84 1.22
C VAL A 103 3.74 2.29 -0.18
N THR A 104 3.24 3.17 -1.05
CA THR A 104 2.96 3.03 -2.50
C THR A 104 1.71 2.23 -2.90
N PRO A 105 0.55 2.57 -2.33
CA PRO A 105 -0.59 3.06 -3.12
C PRO A 105 -1.06 4.44 -2.64
N ILE A 106 -1.61 5.27 -3.54
CA ILE A 106 -2.24 6.53 -3.12
C ILE A 106 -3.60 6.17 -2.51
N PHE A 107 -3.75 6.37 -1.20
CA PHE A 107 -5.04 6.32 -0.53
C PHE A 107 -5.70 7.69 -0.62
N GLU A 108 -6.65 7.83 -1.55
CA GLU A 108 -7.45 9.05 -1.70
C GLU A 108 -8.92 8.71 -1.39
N GLY A 109 -9.51 9.36 -0.40
CA GLY A 109 -10.91 9.13 0.00
C GLY A 109 -11.21 7.71 0.50
N GLY A 110 -10.23 6.98 1.04
CA GLY A 110 -10.40 5.59 1.52
C GLY A 110 -10.35 4.53 0.42
N ARG A 111 -9.88 4.88 -0.79
CA ARG A 111 -9.71 3.96 -1.92
C ARG A 111 -8.24 3.77 -2.27
N LEU A 112 -7.86 2.55 -2.62
CA LEU A 112 -6.54 2.24 -3.13
C LEU A 112 -6.44 2.64 -4.59
N ARG A 113 -5.55 3.59 -4.91
CA ARG A 113 -5.18 3.91 -6.28
C ARG A 113 -3.84 3.33 -6.65
N GLY A 114 -3.83 2.63 -7.78
CA GLY A 114 -2.62 2.36 -8.52
C GLY A 114 -1.88 1.06 -8.23
N LEU A 115 -2.61 0.00 -7.95
CA LEU A 115 -2.11 -1.35 -8.20
C LEU A 115 -2.47 -1.72 -9.65
N ALA A 116 -1.63 -2.50 -10.32
CA ALA A 116 -1.95 -3.00 -11.66
C ALA A 116 -3.05 -4.08 -11.55
N PRO A 117 -3.96 -4.21 -12.52
CA PRO A 117 -5.19 -5.02 -12.40
C PRO A 117 -4.96 -6.53 -12.30
N HIS A 118 -3.72 -7.01 -12.46
CA HIS A 118 -3.43 -8.43 -12.52
C HIS A 118 -3.34 -9.14 -11.16
N ASP A 119 -3.33 -8.43 -10.02
CA ASP A 119 -3.17 -9.06 -8.70
C ASP A 119 -3.90 -8.32 -7.56
N GLU A 120 -4.90 -7.48 -7.83
CA GLU A 120 -5.53 -6.61 -6.82
C GLU A 120 -6.24 -7.39 -5.70
N ASP A 121 -7.10 -8.33 -6.09
CA ASP A 121 -7.74 -9.26 -5.14
C ASP A 121 -6.70 -10.18 -4.51
N GLN A 122 -5.69 -10.63 -5.26
CA GLN A 122 -4.67 -11.52 -4.73
C GLN A 122 -3.81 -10.85 -3.67
N PHE A 123 -3.29 -9.64 -3.89
CA PHE A 123 -2.32 -9.04 -2.97
C PHE A 123 -2.92 -8.68 -1.61
N GLN A 124 -4.14 -8.15 -1.61
CA GLN A 124 -4.83 -7.84 -0.37
C GLN A 124 -5.42 -9.08 0.28
N THR A 125 -5.99 -10.01 -0.48
CA THR A 125 -6.43 -11.30 0.05
C THR A 125 -5.25 -12.11 0.61
N GLN A 126 -4.06 -12.01 0.01
CA GLN A 126 -2.84 -12.65 0.50
C GLN A 126 -2.38 -12.05 1.81
N ARG A 127 -2.28 -10.70 1.93
CA ARG A 127 -1.93 -10.06 3.22
C ARG A 127 -2.99 -10.32 4.28
N TYR A 128 -4.26 -10.20 3.91
CA TYR A 128 -5.38 -10.47 4.79
C TYR A 128 -5.45 -11.93 5.23
N GLY A 129 -5.09 -12.88 4.37
CA GLY A 129 -4.99 -14.30 4.68
C GLY A 129 -3.69 -14.69 5.38
N ALA A 130 -2.68 -13.81 5.41
CA ALA A 130 -1.40 -14.10 6.02
C ALA A 130 -1.48 -14.11 7.55
N ALA A 131 -0.79 -15.07 8.14
CA ALA A 131 -0.53 -15.15 9.57
C ALA A 131 0.97 -15.09 9.82
N LEU A 132 1.41 -14.11 10.62
CA LEU A 132 2.81 -13.91 10.98
C LEU A 132 2.99 -14.07 12.48
N GLN A 133 4.15 -14.58 12.87
CA GLN A 133 4.57 -14.66 14.27
C GLN A 133 5.78 -13.76 14.51
N ILE A 134 5.72 -12.97 15.57
CA ILE A 134 6.81 -12.09 16.00
C ILE A 134 7.32 -12.58 17.35
N PHE A 135 8.59 -12.97 17.38
CA PHE A 135 9.30 -13.35 18.60
C PHE A 135 10.17 -12.19 19.06
N GLY A 136 9.89 -11.70 20.27
CA GLY A 136 10.56 -10.53 20.84
C GLY A 136 9.82 -9.23 20.53
N LEU A 137 9.42 -8.54 21.59
CA LEU A 137 8.61 -7.33 21.58
C LEU A 137 9.30 -6.22 22.39
N GLY A 138 10.62 -6.11 22.22
CA GLY A 138 11.30 -4.84 22.45
C GLY A 138 10.87 -3.81 21.41
N ARG A 139 11.52 -2.65 21.42
CA ARG A 139 11.17 -1.51 20.55
C ARG A 139 10.95 -1.85 19.07
N THR A 140 11.87 -2.61 18.47
CA THR A 140 11.78 -3.02 17.06
C THR A 140 10.59 -3.95 16.81
N GLY A 141 10.36 -4.91 17.72
CA GLY A 141 9.27 -5.88 17.57
C GLY A 141 7.90 -5.22 17.64
N VAL A 142 7.70 -4.29 18.59
CA VAL A 142 6.46 -3.51 18.69
C VAL A 142 6.26 -2.61 17.49
N ALA A 143 7.29 -1.90 17.03
CA ALA A 143 7.21 -1.06 15.84
C ALA A 143 6.88 -1.88 14.59
N LEU A 144 7.52 -3.04 14.41
CA LEU A 144 7.23 -3.95 13.30
C LEU A 144 5.80 -4.48 13.37
N ALA A 145 5.32 -4.86 14.56
CA ALA A 145 3.95 -5.31 14.75
C ALA A 145 2.94 -4.24 14.34
N GLY A 146 3.17 -2.97 14.71
CA GLY A 146 2.35 -1.84 14.27
C GLY A 146 2.40 -1.62 12.76
N ILE A 147 3.59 -1.66 12.14
CA ILE A 147 3.72 -1.52 10.68
C ILE A 147 2.98 -2.64 9.94
N LEU A 148 3.14 -3.89 10.37
CA LEU A 148 2.45 -5.04 9.76
C LEU A 148 0.93 -4.95 9.97
N GLN A 149 0.52 -4.42 11.12
CA GLN A 149 -0.89 -4.20 11.41
C GLN A 149 -1.49 -3.16 10.47
N ASP A 150 -0.86 -1.99 10.38
CA ASP A 150 -1.23 -0.90 9.46
C ASP A 150 -1.09 -1.30 7.98
N SER A 151 -0.36 -2.40 7.72
CA SER A 151 -0.21 -2.96 6.40
C SER A 151 -1.27 -3.97 5.98
N GLY A 152 -2.21 -4.28 6.87
CA GLY A 152 -3.35 -5.14 6.56
C GLY A 152 -3.06 -6.63 6.63
N ILE A 153 -2.01 -7.04 7.35
CA ILE A 153 -1.80 -8.45 7.68
C ILE A 153 -2.97 -8.93 8.55
N GLY A 154 -3.66 -10.01 8.19
CA GLY A 154 -4.88 -10.39 8.91
C GLY A 154 -4.65 -10.91 10.33
N HIS A 155 -3.54 -11.63 10.55
CA HIS A 155 -3.25 -12.31 11.80
C HIS A 155 -1.81 -12.08 12.26
N LEU A 156 -1.64 -11.56 13.48
CA LEU A 156 -0.35 -11.40 14.13
C LEU A 156 -0.33 -12.15 15.46
N SER A 157 0.59 -13.09 15.57
CA SER A 157 0.87 -13.85 16.78
C SER A 157 2.12 -13.27 17.43
N VAL A 158 1.98 -12.63 18.59
CA VAL A 158 3.10 -11.93 19.22
C VAL A 158 3.54 -12.66 20.49
N TRP A 159 4.83 -12.91 20.63
CA TRP A 159 5.40 -13.64 21.76
C TRP A 159 6.56 -12.86 22.37
N ASP A 160 6.43 -12.56 23.66
CA ASP A 160 7.51 -12.07 24.51
C ASP A 160 7.09 -12.28 25.96
N SER A 161 7.99 -12.89 26.74
CA SER A 161 7.80 -13.19 28.16
C SER A 161 8.33 -12.09 29.09
N GLN A 162 9.09 -11.13 28.56
CA GLN A 162 9.63 -10.02 29.33
C GLN A 162 8.55 -9.00 29.70
N ARG A 163 8.83 -8.21 30.73
CA ARG A 163 7.96 -7.10 31.14
C ARG A 163 8.36 -5.81 30.42
N VAL A 164 7.37 -4.96 30.22
CA VAL A 164 7.59 -3.60 29.71
C VAL A 164 8.40 -2.82 30.75
N THR A 165 9.47 -2.19 30.30
CA THR A 165 10.25 -1.24 31.10
C THR A 165 10.18 0.15 30.46
N ALA A 166 10.69 1.17 31.15
CA ALA A 166 10.75 2.52 30.62
C ALA A 166 11.51 2.62 29.27
N THR A 167 12.40 1.67 28.96
CA THR A 167 13.14 1.67 27.68
C THR A 167 12.29 1.24 26.48
N ASP A 168 11.12 0.62 26.72
CA ASP A 168 10.26 0.07 25.67
C ASP A 168 9.18 1.05 25.20
N VAL A 169 8.98 2.14 25.94
CA VAL A 169 7.96 3.16 25.67
C VAL A 169 8.31 3.99 24.43
N GLY A 170 7.29 4.47 23.72
CA GLY A 170 7.43 5.41 22.60
C GLY A 170 7.45 4.76 21.21
N THR A 171 7.42 3.42 21.13
CA THR A 171 7.28 2.67 19.86
C THR A 171 5.96 1.92 19.76
N GLY A 172 4.92 2.37 20.46
CA GLY A 172 3.57 1.78 20.50
C GLY A 172 3.11 1.44 21.92
N LEU A 173 4.04 1.15 22.83
CA LEU A 173 3.79 1.02 24.26
C LEU A 173 3.87 2.38 24.96
N ARG A 174 3.10 2.53 26.03
CA ARG A 174 2.92 3.76 26.81
C ARG A 174 3.42 3.57 28.24
N ASP A 175 3.52 4.67 28.99
CA ASP A 175 3.92 4.62 30.41
C ASP A 175 2.97 3.75 31.25
N GLU A 176 1.68 3.72 30.90
CA GLU A 176 0.65 2.88 31.55
C GLU A 176 0.88 1.37 31.37
N ASP A 177 1.68 0.97 30.37
CA ASP A 177 2.01 -0.43 30.09
C ASP A 177 3.19 -0.94 30.93
N ILE A 178 3.94 -0.06 31.61
CA ILE A 178 5.15 -0.44 32.35
C ILE A 178 4.82 -1.50 33.40
N GLY A 179 5.61 -2.57 33.41
CA GLY A 179 5.41 -3.72 34.28
C GLY A 179 4.48 -4.78 33.71
N ALA A 180 3.67 -4.52 32.69
CA ALA A 180 2.87 -5.54 32.01
C ALA A 180 3.76 -6.51 31.23
N VAL A 181 3.25 -7.71 30.93
CA VAL A 181 3.92 -8.65 30.00
C VAL A 181 3.88 -8.03 28.59
N ARG A 182 5.05 -7.91 27.93
CA ARG A 182 5.19 -7.20 26.64
C ARG A 182 4.25 -7.72 25.55
N SER A 183 4.05 -9.03 25.46
CA SER A 183 3.11 -9.62 24.50
C SER A 183 1.68 -9.14 24.69
N LEU A 184 1.21 -9.08 25.93
CA LEU A 184 -0.14 -8.64 26.24
C LEU A 184 -0.28 -7.11 26.11
N ALA A 185 0.72 -6.36 26.56
CA ALA A 185 0.75 -4.90 26.40
C ALA A 185 0.74 -4.52 24.92
N ALA A 186 1.60 -5.12 24.09
CA ALA A 186 1.65 -4.85 22.66
C ALA A 186 0.34 -5.23 21.95
N ALA A 187 -0.25 -6.40 22.26
CA ALA A 187 -1.53 -6.80 21.68
C ALA A 187 -2.68 -5.85 22.04
N THR A 188 -2.69 -5.35 23.28
CA THR A 188 -3.72 -4.42 23.76
C THR A 188 -3.53 -3.03 23.18
N ALA A 189 -2.31 -2.50 23.18
CA ALA A 189 -2.00 -1.17 22.68
C ALA A 189 -2.21 -1.04 21.17
N LEU A 190 -1.80 -2.06 20.41
CA LEU A 190 -1.94 -2.09 18.96
C LEU A 190 -3.38 -2.43 18.54
N ASN A 191 -4.10 -3.24 19.32
CA ASN A 191 -5.47 -3.63 18.99
C ASN A 191 -6.48 -3.41 20.13
N PRO A 192 -6.70 -2.16 20.56
CA PRO A 192 -7.51 -1.83 21.74
C PRO A 192 -9.00 -2.12 21.56
N LYS A 193 -9.47 -2.30 20.32
CA LYS A 193 -10.87 -2.60 19.99
C LYS A 193 -11.07 -4.05 19.52
N HIS A 194 -10.04 -4.89 19.59
CA HIS A 194 -10.02 -6.23 19.01
C HIS A 194 -10.50 -6.27 17.54
N GLN A 195 -10.21 -5.21 16.79
CA GLN A 195 -10.50 -5.08 15.37
C GLN A 195 -9.43 -5.82 14.57
N ARG A 196 -9.73 -6.23 13.33
CA ARG A 196 -8.68 -6.82 12.48
C ARG A 196 -7.61 -5.78 12.15
N PRO A 197 -6.32 -6.14 12.17
CA PRO A 197 -5.71 -7.47 12.38
C PRO A 197 -5.90 -8.06 13.77
N ARG A 198 -6.15 -9.37 13.86
CA ARG A 198 -6.20 -10.01 15.17
C ARG A 198 -4.77 -10.17 15.69
N ILE A 199 -4.48 -9.52 16.82
CA ILE A 199 -3.19 -9.60 17.48
C ILE A 199 -3.36 -10.47 18.71
N HIS A 200 -2.74 -11.64 18.70
CA HIS A 200 -2.87 -12.63 19.75
C HIS A 200 -1.56 -12.70 20.56
N PRO A 201 -1.59 -12.35 21.85
CA PRO A 201 -0.45 -12.61 22.72
C PRO A 201 -0.35 -14.12 22.93
N ILE A 202 0.82 -14.69 22.64
CA ILE A 202 1.11 -16.09 22.88
C ILE A 202 2.11 -16.15 24.04
N GLY A 203 1.83 -17.00 25.03
CA GLY A 203 2.73 -17.22 26.17
C GLY A 203 1.97 -17.44 27.48
N ARG A 204 2.52 -18.28 28.37
CA ARG A 204 1.90 -18.65 29.66
C ARG A 204 2.46 -17.85 30.84
N LEU A 205 2.51 -16.52 30.75
CA LEU A 205 2.74 -15.70 31.94
C LEU A 205 1.42 -15.07 32.35
N ARG A 206 0.84 -15.55 33.47
CA ARG A 206 -0.30 -14.89 34.11
C ARG A 206 0.13 -13.48 34.50
N GLN A 207 -0.59 -12.46 34.02
CA GLN A 207 -0.47 -11.13 34.60
C GLN A 207 -0.87 -11.21 36.09
N PRO A 208 -0.07 -10.66 37.01
CA PRO A 208 -0.51 -10.50 38.40
C PRO A 208 -1.71 -9.55 38.44
N SER A 209 -2.62 -9.78 39.38
CA SER A 209 -3.73 -8.88 39.66
C SER A 209 -3.20 -7.50 40.02
N LEU A 210 -3.72 -6.46 39.35
CA LEU A 210 -3.46 -5.06 39.70
C LEU A 210 -3.95 -4.86 41.16
N ALA A 211 -3.05 -4.42 42.02
CA ALA A 211 -3.33 -4.03 43.40
C ALA A 211 -3.80 -2.57 43.45
#